data_AF-A0A4R3NNJ6-F1
#
_entry.id   AF-A0A4R3NNJ6-F1
#
_cell.length_a   1.000
_cell.length_b   1.000
_cell.length_c   1.000
_cell.angle_alpha   90.00
_cell.angle_beta   90.00
_cell.angle_gamma   90.00
#
_symmetry.space_group_name_H-M   'P 1'
#
loop_
_entity.id
_entity.type
_entity.pdbx_description
1 polymer ?
#
loop_
_entity_poly.entity_id
_entity_poly.type
_entity_poly.pdbx_seq_one_letter_code
_entity_poly.pdbx_strand_id
1 'polypeptide(L)'
;MRLCGLENRVLSNQSLLFALLAECFPAVLASCWEVSPLAGLSGGSYLVEYRCSTQTQDTVPSIKLIARSDGQAQNALYVNRRKESHILKQLKDFPYSPQVIGRNTHWLLLEWVDGNHPSYEQFLSSEFQKNLAEIVAKLHNHDVLNYRLPLRNEIAHYGYLIDNKRVSARWKRVHRHFLRTPMPKVLKLAPAHMDIHPGNVLCEQGVPKMLVDWEYAANTDIGLSLETYFQFNSLTVEQRDYFLTQYCYTYGAYKDKFRLAEHCLQWEPWVKYMTLMWYEVQWSQRQEAQFLNDSSPLRDYFGL
;
A
#
# COMPACT_ATOMS: atom_id res chain seq x y z
N MET A 1 -11.06 -31.03 -8.19
CA MET A 1 -10.15 -31.43 -9.29
C MET A 1 -8.78 -30.82 -9.00
N ARG A 2 -7.81 -31.69 -8.67
CA ARG A 2 -6.39 -31.51 -8.30
C ARG A 2 -5.84 -30.07 -8.08
N LEU A 3 -5.45 -29.81 -6.82
CA LEU A 3 -4.60 -28.71 -6.34
C LEU A 3 -3.09 -28.86 -6.73
N CYS A 4 -2.73 -29.67 -7.72
CA CYS A 4 -1.33 -29.97 -8.07
C CYS A 4 -0.58 -28.85 -8.84
N GLY A 5 -1.15 -27.66 -9.00
CA GLY A 5 -0.58 -26.58 -9.83
C GLY A 5 0.13 -25.45 -9.06
N LEU A 6 -0.19 -25.27 -7.77
CA LEU A 6 0.36 -24.20 -6.94
C LEU A 6 1.68 -24.60 -6.28
N GLU A 7 1.77 -25.83 -5.76
CA GLU A 7 2.98 -26.34 -5.07
C GLU A 7 4.19 -26.48 -6.03
N ASN A 8 3.97 -26.90 -7.27
CA ASN A 8 5.06 -27.04 -8.26
C ASN A 8 5.61 -25.70 -8.79
N ARG A 9 4.87 -24.59 -8.68
CA ARG A 9 5.35 -23.25 -9.10
C ARG A 9 6.14 -22.54 -8.01
N VAL A 10 5.78 -22.76 -6.74
CA VAL A 10 6.53 -22.26 -5.57
C VAL A 10 7.97 -22.80 -5.57
N LEU A 11 8.16 -24.08 -5.93
CA LEU A 11 9.48 -24.70 -6.04
C LEU A 11 10.35 -24.11 -7.17
N SER A 12 9.77 -23.67 -8.29
CA SER A 12 10.54 -23.05 -9.39
C SER A 12 11.04 -21.63 -9.08
N ASN A 13 10.27 -20.85 -8.32
CA ASN A 13 10.63 -19.48 -7.97
C ASN A 13 11.63 -19.41 -6.80
N GLN A 14 11.72 -20.45 -5.97
CA GLN A 14 12.60 -20.46 -4.80
C GLN A 14 14.09 -20.44 -5.19
N SER A 15 14.46 -21.14 -6.27
CA SER A 15 15.83 -21.10 -6.80
C SER A 15 16.27 -19.69 -7.20
N LEU A 16 15.35 -18.91 -7.81
CA LEU A 16 15.59 -17.53 -8.21
C LEU A 16 15.67 -16.58 -7.01
N LEU A 17 14.96 -16.87 -5.91
CA LEU A 17 15.13 -16.13 -4.66
C LEU A 17 16.53 -16.35 -4.09
N PHE A 18 17.00 -17.60 -3.99
CA PHE A 18 18.34 -17.89 -3.48
C PHE A 18 19.45 -17.36 -4.38
N ALA A 19 19.27 -17.36 -5.71
CA ALA A 19 20.21 -16.72 -6.62
C ALA A 19 20.34 -15.21 -6.35
N LEU A 20 19.21 -14.52 -6.12
CA LEU A 20 19.21 -13.10 -5.75
C LEU A 20 19.84 -12.84 -4.38
N LEU A 21 19.59 -13.71 -3.40
CA LEU A 21 20.23 -13.65 -2.08
C LEU A 21 21.75 -13.82 -2.18
N ALA A 22 22.23 -14.75 -3.02
CA ALA A 22 23.66 -14.96 -3.25
C ALA A 22 24.32 -13.76 -3.95
N GLU A 23 23.60 -13.05 -4.83
CA GLU A 23 24.08 -11.80 -5.45
C GLU A 23 24.20 -10.68 -4.41
N CYS A 24 23.19 -10.52 -3.54
CA CYS A 24 23.18 -9.46 -2.53
C CYS A 24 24.11 -9.76 -1.33
N PHE A 25 24.29 -11.04 -1.00
CA PHE A 25 25.02 -11.53 0.17
C PHE A 25 25.94 -12.70 -0.21
N PRO A 26 27.02 -12.46 -0.99
CA PRO A 26 27.87 -13.52 -1.54
C PRO A 26 28.64 -14.32 -0.47
N ALA A 27 28.77 -13.79 0.75
CA ALA A 27 29.39 -14.46 1.88
C ALA A 27 28.48 -15.45 2.61
N VAL A 28 27.17 -15.48 2.31
CA VAL A 28 26.20 -16.36 2.98
C VAL A 28 25.79 -17.49 2.05
N LEU A 29 25.98 -18.74 2.49
CA LEU A 29 25.56 -19.91 1.73
C LEU A 29 24.03 -20.01 1.65
N ALA A 30 23.51 -20.46 0.51
CA ALA A 30 22.07 -20.62 0.29
C ALA A 30 21.38 -21.47 1.37
N SER A 31 22.05 -22.51 1.88
CA SER A 31 21.54 -23.40 2.93
C SER A 31 21.41 -22.76 4.31
N CYS A 32 22.01 -21.58 4.52
CA CYS A 32 21.97 -20.87 5.80
C CYS A 32 20.77 -19.91 5.92
N TRP A 33 20.01 -19.74 4.85
CA TRP A 33 18.83 -18.90 4.83
C TRP A 33 17.58 -19.69 5.21
N GLU A 34 16.83 -19.15 6.16
CA GLU A 34 15.49 -19.61 6.53
C GLU A 34 14.45 -18.72 5.86
N VAL A 35 13.42 -19.31 5.26
CA VAL A 35 12.34 -18.58 4.59
C VAL A 35 11.01 -19.00 5.22
N SER A 36 10.28 -18.05 5.78
CA SER A 36 8.97 -18.30 6.40
C SER A 36 7.90 -17.37 5.81
N PRO A 37 6.66 -17.83 5.62
CA PRO A 37 5.58 -16.98 5.12
C PRO A 37 5.19 -15.93 6.17
N LEU A 38 4.97 -14.68 5.74
CA LEU A 38 4.38 -13.65 6.58
C LEU A 38 2.85 -13.71 6.44
N ALA A 39 2.15 -13.91 7.56
CA ALA A 39 0.69 -13.91 7.59
C ALA A 39 0.15 -12.48 7.42
N GLY A 40 -1.00 -12.33 6.75
CA GLY A 40 -1.77 -11.07 6.70
C GLY A 40 -1.50 -10.14 5.53
N LEU A 41 -0.48 -10.40 4.70
CA LEU A 41 -0.20 -9.61 3.49
C LEU A 41 -0.85 -10.27 2.25
N SER A 42 -1.21 -9.47 1.25
CA SER A 42 -1.65 -9.95 -0.07
C SER A 42 -0.72 -11.08 -0.52
N GLY A 43 -1.23 -12.32 -0.54
CA GLY A 43 -0.40 -13.53 -0.45
C GLY A 43 0.85 -13.50 -1.34
N GLY A 44 2.02 -13.80 -0.77
CA GLY A 44 3.30 -13.78 -1.51
C GLY A 44 4.43 -12.97 -0.87
N SER A 45 4.32 -12.61 0.41
CA SER A 45 5.40 -11.99 1.21
C SER A 45 5.99 -12.99 2.21
N TYR A 46 7.31 -12.99 2.34
CA TYR A 46 8.07 -13.94 3.15
C TYR A 46 9.11 -13.20 3.97
N LEU A 47 9.33 -13.67 5.19
CA LEU A 47 10.47 -13.31 6.01
C LEU A 47 11.64 -14.20 5.60
N VAL A 48 12.79 -13.60 5.33
CA VAL A 48 14.04 -14.28 5.01
C VAL A 48 15.06 -13.94 6.09
N GLU A 49 15.56 -14.96 6.80
CA GLU A 49 16.49 -14.80 7.91
C GLU A 49 17.77 -15.58 7.67
N TYR A 50 18.89 -14.99 8.06
CA TYR A 50 20.16 -15.69 8.25
C TYR A 50 20.62 -15.49 9.70
N ARG A 51 21.07 -16.57 10.35
CA ARG A 51 21.65 -16.53 11.69
C ARG A 51 22.96 -17.32 11.71
N CYS A 52 24.06 -16.68 12.09
CA CYS A 52 25.36 -17.34 12.20
C CYS A 52 25.48 -18.12 13.52
N SER A 53 25.50 -19.45 13.46
CA SER A 53 25.68 -20.30 14.64
C SER A 53 27.16 -20.43 15.04
N THR A 54 27.87 -19.33 15.29
CA THR A 54 29.23 -19.39 15.85
C THR A 54 29.17 -19.01 17.32
N GLN A 55 29.34 -20.01 18.19
CA GLN A 55 29.49 -19.85 19.64
C GLN A 55 30.81 -19.15 19.96
N THR A 56 30.88 -17.84 19.82
CA THR A 56 31.85 -16.97 20.50
C THR A 56 31.52 -15.51 20.18
N GLN A 57 31.17 -14.75 21.22
CA GLN A 57 30.84 -13.31 21.27
C GLN A 57 29.36 -12.93 21.15
N ASP A 58 28.95 -12.03 22.04
CA ASP A 58 27.59 -11.67 22.46
C ASP A 58 26.70 -10.98 21.39
N THR A 59 27.08 -11.02 20.12
CA THR A 59 26.21 -10.59 19.02
C THR A 59 26.38 -11.54 17.82
N VAL A 60 25.44 -12.47 17.69
CA VAL A 60 25.34 -13.31 16.48
C VAL A 60 24.97 -12.40 15.30
N PRO A 61 25.76 -12.32 14.22
CA PRO A 61 25.35 -11.58 13.04
C PRO A 61 24.09 -12.24 12.49
N SER A 62 23.01 -11.46 12.43
CA SER A 62 21.74 -11.88 11.86
C SER A 62 21.32 -10.89 10.79
N ILE A 63 20.78 -11.43 9.70
CA ILE A 63 20.21 -10.63 8.62
C ILE A 63 18.74 -10.99 8.56
N LYS A 64 17.87 -9.98 8.50
CA LYS A 64 16.43 -10.13 8.28
C LYS A 64 16.02 -9.31 7.08
N LEU A 65 15.19 -9.89 6.22
CA LEU A 65 14.72 -9.27 4.98
C LEU A 65 13.24 -9.62 4.77
N ILE A 66 12.56 -8.79 3.97
CA ILE A 66 11.25 -9.13 3.41
C ILE A 66 11.46 -9.51 1.95
N ALA A 67 11.05 -10.72 1.57
CA ALA A 67 10.99 -11.16 0.18
C ALA A 67 9.54 -11.12 -0.32
N ARG A 68 9.29 -10.31 -1.34
CA ARG A 68 7.99 -10.18 -2.01
C ARG A 68 8.05 -10.86 -3.37
N SER A 69 7.16 -11.82 -3.60
CA SER A 69 7.04 -12.51 -4.88
C SER A 69 6.22 -11.67 -5.88
N ASP A 70 6.63 -11.72 -7.14
CA ASP A 70 5.92 -11.13 -8.29
C ASP A 70 4.95 -12.18 -8.85
N GLY A 71 3.73 -12.23 -8.29
CA GLY A 71 2.72 -13.26 -8.58
C GLY A 71 1.62 -12.80 -9.53
N GLN A 72 1.14 -13.70 -10.41
CA GLN A 72 0.05 -13.42 -11.36
C GLN A 72 -1.27 -12.96 -10.69
N ALA A 73 -1.58 -13.46 -9.49
CA ALA A 73 -2.77 -13.04 -8.74
C ALA A 73 -2.69 -11.58 -8.25
N GLN A 74 -1.47 -11.05 -8.03
CA GLN A 74 -1.25 -9.68 -7.57
C GLN A 74 -1.36 -8.67 -8.73
N ASN A 75 -0.98 -9.07 -9.95
CA ASN A 75 -1.10 -8.21 -11.15
C ASN A 75 -2.55 -7.78 -11.44
N ALA A 76 -3.55 -8.56 -11.05
CA ALA A 76 -4.97 -8.23 -11.21
C ALA A 76 -5.40 -7.00 -10.37
N LEU A 77 -4.61 -6.61 -9.36
CA LEU A 77 -4.88 -5.46 -8.50
C LEU A 77 -3.90 -4.30 -8.71
N TYR A 78 -3.26 -4.19 -9.89
CA TYR A 78 -2.20 -3.19 -10.19
C TYR A 78 -0.98 -3.22 -9.26
N VAL A 79 -0.85 -4.28 -8.49
CA VAL A 79 0.36 -4.56 -7.71
C VAL A 79 1.44 -4.98 -8.68
N ASN A 80 2.50 -4.19 -8.73
CA ASN A 80 3.62 -4.40 -9.64
C ASN A 80 4.91 -4.19 -8.86
N ARG A 81 5.64 -5.28 -8.58
CA ARG A 81 6.85 -5.23 -7.74
C ARG A 81 8.01 -4.49 -8.41
N ARG A 82 8.03 -4.40 -9.74
CA ARG A 82 8.96 -3.53 -10.46
C ARG A 82 8.66 -2.05 -10.22
N LYS A 83 7.38 -1.66 -10.27
CA LYS A 83 6.93 -0.30 -9.96
C LYS A 83 7.29 0.06 -8.53
N GLU A 84 6.94 -0.79 -7.57
CA GLU A 84 7.24 -0.60 -6.14
C GLU A 84 8.74 -0.41 -5.91
N SER A 85 9.58 -1.30 -6.43
CA SER A 85 11.04 -1.19 -6.31
C SER A 85 11.58 0.12 -6.88
N HIS A 86 11.05 0.58 -8.02
CA HIS A 86 11.47 1.84 -8.64
C HIS A 86 11.04 3.05 -7.82
N ILE A 87 9.87 3.01 -7.18
CA ILE A 87 9.40 4.05 -6.26
C ILE A 87 10.30 4.09 -5.02
N LEU A 88 10.52 2.96 -4.35
CA LEU A 88 11.34 2.89 -3.14
C LEU A 88 12.78 3.35 -3.40
N LYS A 89 13.37 3.02 -4.56
CA LYS A 89 14.69 3.54 -4.96
C LYS A 89 14.74 5.05 -5.13
N GLN A 90 13.65 5.68 -5.59
CA GLN A 90 13.54 7.15 -5.67
C GLN A 90 13.30 7.78 -4.30
N LEU A 91 12.74 7.02 -3.36
CA LEU A 91 12.48 7.42 -1.97
C LEU A 91 13.61 7.02 -1.01
N LYS A 92 14.79 6.63 -1.51
CA LYS A 92 15.91 6.16 -0.67
C LYS A 92 16.29 7.13 0.45
N ASP A 93 16.11 8.44 0.24
CA ASP A 93 16.43 9.51 1.18
C ASP A 93 15.21 9.94 2.03
N PHE A 94 14.04 9.32 1.79
CA PHE A 94 12.83 9.49 2.60
C PHE A 94 12.87 8.49 3.77
N PRO A 95 13.09 8.96 5.02
CA PRO A 95 13.45 8.10 6.15
C PRO A 95 12.31 7.17 6.63
N TYR A 96 11.09 7.39 6.14
CA TYR A 96 9.91 6.60 6.49
C TYR A 96 9.52 5.59 5.40
N SER A 97 10.47 5.18 4.55
CA SER A 97 10.30 4.10 3.57
C SER A 97 11.39 3.03 3.68
N PRO A 98 11.08 1.74 3.44
CA PRO A 98 12.06 0.67 3.53
C PRO A 98 13.05 0.70 2.36
N GLN A 99 14.29 0.30 2.60
CA GLN A 99 15.29 0.22 1.55
C GLN A 99 15.09 -1.00 0.64
N VAL A 100 15.41 -0.83 -0.65
CA VAL A 100 15.47 -1.94 -1.60
C VAL A 100 16.84 -2.60 -1.51
N ILE A 101 16.86 -3.87 -1.12
CA ILE A 101 18.08 -4.67 -1.02
C ILE A 101 18.45 -5.27 -2.38
N GLY A 102 17.45 -5.79 -3.11
CA GLY A 102 17.68 -6.46 -4.38
C GLY A 102 16.39 -6.72 -5.12
N ARG A 103 16.47 -6.95 -6.44
CA ARG A 103 15.31 -7.33 -7.24
C ARG A 103 15.74 -8.16 -8.45
N ASN A 104 15.00 -9.21 -8.76
CA ASN A 104 15.04 -9.88 -10.06
C ASN A 104 13.63 -9.91 -10.69
N THR A 105 13.43 -10.70 -11.75
CA THR A 105 12.14 -10.77 -12.45
C THR A 105 10.98 -11.26 -11.58
N HIS A 106 11.26 -12.00 -10.50
CA HIS A 106 10.25 -12.70 -9.70
C HIS A 106 10.20 -12.27 -8.23
N TRP A 107 11.23 -11.59 -7.75
CA TRP A 107 11.41 -11.26 -6.34
C TRP A 107 11.88 -9.83 -6.16
N LEU A 108 11.33 -9.19 -5.12
CA LEU A 108 11.80 -7.94 -4.55
C LEU A 108 12.22 -8.23 -3.10
N LEU A 109 13.48 -7.91 -2.78
CA LEU A 109 14.02 -7.95 -1.42
C LEU A 109 14.01 -6.54 -0.85
N LEU A 110 13.37 -6.40 0.30
CA LEU A 110 13.33 -5.17 1.08
C LEU A 110 14.01 -5.39 2.43
N GLU A 111 14.47 -4.28 3.00
CA GLU A 111 14.92 -4.22 4.38
C GLU A 111 13.83 -4.70 5.33
N TRP A 112 14.23 -5.45 6.35
CA TRP A 112 13.38 -5.69 7.51
C TRP A 112 13.49 -4.53 8.49
N VAL A 113 12.36 -3.91 8.81
CA VAL A 113 12.30 -2.80 9.77
C VAL A 113 11.60 -3.31 11.02
N ASP A 114 12.32 -3.36 12.14
CA ASP A 114 11.72 -3.72 13.43
C ASP A 114 10.74 -2.63 13.89
N GLY A 115 9.59 -3.03 14.42
CA GLY A 115 8.60 -2.12 14.96
C GLY A 115 7.29 -2.84 15.23
N ASN A 116 6.42 -2.19 16.00
CA ASN A 116 5.08 -2.70 16.28
C ASN A 116 4.06 -1.92 15.45
N HIS A 117 2.99 -2.58 15.04
CA HIS A 117 1.81 -1.86 14.53
C HIS A 117 1.12 -1.14 15.69
N PRO A 118 0.69 0.11 15.53
CA PRO A 118 -0.08 0.82 16.55
C PRO A 118 -1.43 0.13 16.74
N SER A 119 -1.97 0.19 17.97
CA SER A 119 -3.39 -0.11 18.16
C SER A 119 -4.23 0.93 17.42
N TYR A 120 -5.50 0.60 17.12
CA TYR A 120 -6.40 1.55 16.46
C TYR A 120 -6.59 2.84 17.28
N GLU A 121 -6.70 2.72 18.61
CA GLU A 121 -6.81 3.87 19.52
C GLU A 121 -5.55 4.75 19.49
N GLN A 122 -4.37 4.12 19.56
CA GLN A 122 -3.10 4.84 19.48
C GLN A 122 -2.96 5.55 18.12
N PHE A 123 -3.26 4.85 17.04
CA PHE A 123 -3.19 5.37 15.68
C PHE A 123 -4.04 6.63 15.52
N LEU A 124 -5.25 6.66 16.09
CA LEU A 124 -6.17 7.80 16.02
C LEU A 124 -5.92 8.89 17.06
N SER A 125 -4.99 8.69 18.00
CA SER A 125 -4.64 9.71 18.99
C SER A 125 -4.08 10.97 18.32
N SER A 126 -4.35 12.16 18.90
CA SER A 126 -3.91 13.43 18.32
C SER A 126 -2.40 13.49 18.13
N GLU A 127 -1.61 12.98 19.07
CA GLU A 127 -0.14 12.98 18.95
C GLU A 127 0.34 12.07 17.81
N PHE A 128 -0.24 10.88 17.65
CA PHE A 128 0.10 10.01 16.53
C PHE A 128 -0.30 10.63 15.19
N GLN A 129 -1.50 11.24 15.12
CA GLN A 129 -1.99 11.92 13.93
C GLN A 129 -1.14 13.13 13.55
N LYS A 130 -0.61 13.87 14.53
CA LYS A 130 0.34 14.97 14.31
C LYS A 130 1.65 14.46 13.72
N ASN A 131 2.21 13.37 14.25
CA ASN A 131 3.44 12.77 13.70
C ASN A 131 3.20 12.19 12.30
N LEU A 132 2.06 11.55 12.07
CA LEU A 132 1.70 11.04 10.75
C LEU A 132 1.48 12.18 9.73
N ALA A 133 0.86 13.29 10.15
CA ALA A 133 0.73 14.48 9.31
C ALA A 133 2.09 15.06 8.90
N GLU A 134 3.11 14.98 9.75
CA GLU A 134 4.49 15.35 9.40
C GLU A 134 5.05 14.47 8.30
N ILE A 135 4.90 13.14 8.45
CA ILE A 135 5.39 12.15 7.48
C ILE A 135 4.72 12.37 6.12
N VAL A 136 3.40 12.53 6.10
CA VAL A 136 2.62 12.78 4.89
C VAL A 136 2.99 14.14 4.28
N ALA A 137 3.20 15.18 5.10
CA ALA A 137 3.68 16.48 4.64
C ALA A 137 5.05 16.40 3.96
N LYS A 138 6.01 15.67 4.57
CA LYS A 138 7.35 15.43 3.99
C LYS A 138 7.23 14.67 2.68
N LEU A 139 6.43 13.61 2.62
CA LEU A 139 6.20 12.84 1.40
C LEU A 139 5.60 13.70 0.28
N HIS A 140 4.57 14.49 0.60
CA HIS A 140 3.90 15.36 -0.37
C HIS A 140 4.75 16.57 -0.81
N ASN A 141 5.88 16.82 -0.16
CA ASN A 141 6.87 17.82 -0.54
C ASN A 141 8.13 17.20 -1.17
N HIS A 142 8.21 15.88 -1.26
CA HIS A 142 9.29 15.20 -1.95
C HIS A 142 9.19 15.43 -3.47
N ASP A 143 10.33 15.32 -4.16
CA ASP A 143 10.37 15.32 -5.62
C ASP A 143 9.44 14.27 -6.21
N VAL A 144 8.76 14.65 -7.29
CA VAL A 144 7.81 13.79 -7.98
C VAL A 144 8.48 12.52 -8.51
N LEU A 145 7.81 11.39 -8.35
CA LEU A 145 8.27 10.08 -8.82
C LEU A 145 8.13 9.95 -10.36
N ASN A 146 8.77 8.95 -10.95
CA ASN A 146 8.57 8.59 -12.36
C ASN A 146 7.29 7.76 -12.62
N TYR A 147 6.31 7.78 -11.71
CA TYR A 147 5.05 7.07 -11.86
C TYR A 147 3.89 7.93 -11.38
N ARG A 148 2.92 8.20 -12.25
CA ARG A 148 1.68 8.92 -11.93
C ARG A 148 0.53 7.94 -11.88
N LEU A 149 -0.33 8.07 -10.86
CA LEU A 149 -1.51 7.24 -10.67
C LEU A 149 -2.41 7.30 -11.92
N PRO A 150 -2.58 6.19 -12.67
CA PRO A 150 -3.42 6.16 -13.84
C PRO A 150 -4.87 5.83 -13.44
N LEU A 151 -5.45 6.63 -12.55
CA LEU A 151 -6.72 6.34 -11.85
C LEU A 151 -7.84 5.85 -12.78
N ARG A 152 -8.05 6.51 -13.93
CA ARG A 152 -9.09 6.11 -14.89
C ARG A 152 -8.83 4.74 -15.53
N ASN A 153 -7.57 4.41 -15.78
CA ASN A 153 -7.19 3.09 -16.30
C ASN A 153 -7.42 2.03 -15.22
N GLU A 154 -7.08 2.33 -13.96
CA GLU A 154 -7.34 1.43 -12.85
C GLU A 154 -8.83 1.15 -12.68
N ILE A 155 -9.66 2.20 -12.71
CA ILE A 155 -11.11 2.09 -12.74
C ILE A 155 -11.56 1.16 -13.88
N ALA A 156 -11.11 1.42 -15.11
CA ALA A 156 -11.51 0.62 -16.27
C ALA A 156 -11.14 -0.86 -16.11
N HIS A 157 -9.94 -1.15 -15.63
CA HIS A 157 -9.45 -2.50 -15.43
C HIS A 157 -10.20 -3.24 -14.32
N TYR A 158 -10.44 -2.61 -13.16
CA TYR A 158 -11.28 -3.22 -12.13
C TYR A 158 -12.68 -3.52 -12.65
N GLY A 159 -13.24 -2.65 -13.50
CA GLY A 159 -14.50 -2.92 -14.19
C GLY A 159 -14.57 -4.25 -14.94
N TYR A 160 -13.44 -4.74 -15.49
CA TYR A 160 -13.37 -6.03 -16.18
C TYR A 160 -13.24 -7.23 -15.23
N LEU A 161 -12.79 -7.02 -13.99
CA LEU A 161 -12.52 -8.08 -13.03
C LEU A 161 -13.70 -8.38 -12.09
N ILE A 162 -14.70 -7.51 -12.07
CA ILE A 162 -15.89 -7.69 -11.24
C ILE A 162 -16.69 -8.88 -11.74
N ASP A 163 -17.20 -9.69 -10.81
CA ASP A 163 -18.06 -10.83 -11.13
C ASP A 163 -19.32 -10.37 -11.87
N ASN A 164 -19.58 -10.96 -13.04
CA ASN A 164 -20.71 -10.61 -13.89
C ASN A 164 -22.07 -10.71 -13.18
N LYS A 165 -22.21 -11.56 -12.15
CA LYS A 165 -23.45 -11.68 -11.35
C LYS A 165 -23.74 -10.42 -10.54
N ARG A 166 -22.73 -9.58 -10.27
CA ARG A 166 -22.85 -8.34 -9.50
C ARG A 166 -22.98 -7.09 -10.37
N VAL A 167 -22.85 -7.25 -11.69
CA VAL A 167 -22.94 -6.15 -12.66
C VAL A 167 -24.40 -5.96 -13.12
N SER A 168 -25.10 -5.01 -12.51
CA SER A 168 -26.44 -4.59 -12.93
C SER A 168 -26.43 -3.51 -14.03
N ALA A 169 -27.58 -3.22 -14.65
CA ALA A 169 -27.70 -2.09 -15.57
C ALA A 169 -27.38 -0.75 -14.90
N ARG A 170 -27.68 -0.63 -13.59
CA ARG A 170 -27.32 0.55 -12.80
C ARG A 170 -25.81 0.62 -12.56
N TRP A 171 -25.16 -0.50 -12.26
CA TRP A 171 -23.69 -0.57 -12.16
C TRP A 171 -23.03 -0.04 -13.43
N LYS A 172 -23.46 -0.51 -14.61
CA LYS A 172 -22.92 -0.06 -15.90
C LYS A 172 -23.06 1.46 -16.10
N ARG A 173 -24.13 2.09 -15.58
CA ARG A 173 -24.29 3.56 -15.62
C ARG A 173 -23.30 4.26 -14.68
N VAL A 174 -23.17 3.79 -13.43
CA VAL A 174 -22.21 4.33 -12.46
C VAL A 174 -20.78 4.19 -12.97
N HIS A 175 -20.39 3.00 -13.45
CA HIS A 175 -19.07 2.76 -14.02
C HIS A 175 -18.77 3.68 -15.22
N ARG A 176 -19.74 3.81 -16.14
CA ARG A 176 -19.64 4.72 -17.28
C ARG A 176 -19.52 6.18 -16.84
N HIS A 177 -20.18 6.59 -15.77
CA HIS A 177 -20.05 7.93 -15.20
C HIS A 177 -18.60 8.18 -14.80
N PHE A 178 -17.98 7.34 -13.96
CA PHE A 178 -16.59 7.52 -13.56
C PHE A 178 -15.60 7.42 -14.74
N LEU A 179 -15.89 6.62 -15.77
CA LEU A 179 -15.10 6.57 -17.00
C LEU A 179 -15.23 7.79 -17.91
N ARG A 180 -16.24 8.65 -17.75
CA ARG A 180 -16.48 9.82 -18.62
C ARG A 180 -16.42 11.17 -17.92
N THR A 181 -16.79 11.25 -16.66
CA THR A 181 -16.79 12.48 -15.88
C THR A 181 -15.37 13.02 -15.73
N PRO A 182 -15.12 14.32 -15.96
CA PRO A 182 -13.84 14.95 -15.64
C PRO A 182 -13.48 14.73 -14.16
N MET A 183 -12.23 14.35 -13.89
CA MET A 183 -11.73 14.29 -12.52
C MET A 183 -11.54 15.71 -11.96
N PRO A 184 -11.56 15.90 -10.63
CA PRO A 184 -11.16 17.15 -10.01
C PRO A 184 -9.82 17.64 -10.57
N LYS A 185 -9.70 18.95 -10.79
CA LYS A 185 -8.46 19.54 -11.32
C LYS A 185 -7.37 19.38 -10.28
N VAL A 186 -6.23 18.81 -10.68
CA VAL A 186 -5.09 18.61 -9.77
C VAL A 186 -4.69 19.94 -9.12
N LEU A 187 -4.73 19.97 -7.79
CA LEU A 187 -4.35 21.08 -6.93
C LEU A 187 -2.83 21.10 -6.73
N LYS A 188 -2.25 19.94 -6.40
CA LYS A 188 -0.80 19.71 -6.32
C LYS A 188 -0.53 18.24 -6.58
N LEU A 189 0.32 17.96 -7.55
CA LEU A 189 0.80 16.60 -7.83
C LEU A 189 1.97 16.31 -6.88
N ALA A 190 1.91 15.21 -6.14
CA ALA A 190 2.97 14.80 -5.23
C ALA A 190 3.05 13.28 -5.08
N PRO A 191 4.19 12.72 -4.65
CA PRO A 191 4.28 11.32 -4.22
C PRO A 191 3.28 11.04 -3.09
N ALA A 192 2.64 9.88 -3.11
CA ALA A 192 1.69 9.44 -2.08
C ALA A 192 1.80 7.93 -1.86
N HIS A 193 1.58 7.49 -0.63
CA HIS A 193 1.55 6.06 -0.27
C HIS A 193 0.26 5.37 -0.73
N MET A 194 -0.87 6.10 -0.72
CA MET A 194 -2.21 5.63 -1.12
C MET A 194 -2.84 4.50 -0.28
N ASP A 195 -2.16 4.01 0.76
CA ASP A 195 -2.65 2.89 1.58
C ASP A 195 -2.18 2.98 3.05
N ILE A 196 -2.33 4.17 3.64
CA ILE A 196 -1.93 4.39 5.03
C ILE A 196 -3.07 3.92 5.95
N HIS A 197 -2.81 2.91 6.76
CA HIS A 197 -3.67 2.41 7.83
C HIS A 197 -2.79 1.75 8.92
N PRO A 198 -3.31 1.39 10.11
CA PRO A 198 -2.49 0.86 11.21
C PRO A 198 -1.60 -0.34 10.83
N GLY A 199 -2.06 -1.20 9.93
CA GLY A 199 -1.31 -2.36 9.43
C GLY A 199 -0.13 -2.00 8.52
N ASN A 200 -0.11 -0.79 7.97
CA ASN A 200 0.97 -0.30 7.09
C ASN A 200 1.84 0.77 7.77
N VAL A 201 1.69 0.95 9.08
CA VAL A 201 2.54 1.84 9.87
C VAL A 201 3.23 1.03 10.96
N LEU A 202 4.56 1.12 11.01
CA LEU A 202 5.33 0.64 12.16
C LEU A 202 5.62 1.83 13.07
N CYS A 203 5.55 1.59 14.36
CA CYS A 203 5.86 2.55 15.39
C CYS A 203 6.85 1.99 16.43
N GLU A 204 7.52 2.91 17.10
CA GLU A 204 8.43 2.63 18.20
C GLU A 204 8.16 3.65 19.30
N GLN A 205 7.97 3.17 20.53
CA GLN A 205 7.65 4.01 21.69
C GLN A 205 6.48 4.98 21.45
N GLY A 206 5.48 4.55 20.68
CA GLY A 206 4.31 5.38 20.40
C GLY A 206 4.41 6.26 19.16
N VAL A 207 5.60 6.38 18.54
CA VAL A 207 5.87 7.30 17.42
C VAL A 207 5.94 6.54 16.09
N PRO A 208 5.24 6.99 15.03
CA PRO A 208 5.39 6.38 13.71
C PRO A 208 6.84 6.49 13.21
N LYS A 209 7.42 5.37 12.79
CA LYS A 209 8.81 5.29 12.31
C LYS A 209 8.95 4.86 10.86
N MET A 210 7.97 4.13 10.32
CA MET A 210 8.06 3.56 8.97
C MET A 210 6.67 3.41 8.38
N LEU A 211 6.52 3.80 7.12
CA LEU A 211 5.40 3.37 6.28
C LEU A 211 5.87 2.14 5.49
N VAL A 212 5.11 1.06 5.57
CA VAL A 212 5.39 -0.19 4.85
C VAL A 212 4.30 -0.45 3.82
N ASP A 213 4.61 -1.35 2.88
CA ASP A 213 3.69 -1.72 1.80
C ASP A 213 3.37 -0.62 0.78
N TRP A 214 4.41 -0.19 0.06
CA TRP A 214 4.34 0.87 -0.95
C TRP A 214 3.76 0.41 -2.30
N GLU A 215 2.98 -0.67 -2.33
CA GLU A 215 2.53 -1.27 -3.58
C GLU A 215 1.53 -0.41 -4.37
N TYR A 216 0.76 0.43 -3.69
CA TYR A 216 -0.17 1.40 -4.29
C TYR A 216 0.44 2.80 -4.47
N ALA A 217 1.70 2.99 -4.09
CA ALA A 217 2.32 4.29 -4.15
C ALA A 217 2.41 4.85 -5.58
N ALA A 218 2.19 6.14 -5.72
CA ALA A 218 2.21 6.85 -6.99
C ALA A 218 2.26 8.37 -6.77
N ASN A 219 2.59 9.13 -7.82
CA ASN A 219 2.24 10.55 -7.83
C ASN A 219 0.75 10.72 -8.05
N THR A 220 0.11 11.49 -7.19
CA THR A 220 -1.32 11.79 -7.27
C THR A 220 -1.62 13.19 -6.80
N ASP A 221 -2.87 13.62 -6.94
CA ASP A 221 -3.32 14.85 -6.32
C ASP A 221 -3.33 14.72 -4.79
N ILE A 222 -2.80 15.71 -4.07
CA ILE A 222 -2.76 15.67 -2.60
C ILE A 222 -4.16 15.55 -1.98
N GLY A 223 -5.20 16.08 -2.61
CA GLY A 223 -6.58 15.96 -2.15
C GLY A 223 -7.08 14.53 -2.25
N LEU A 224 -6.74 13.82 -3.34
CA LEU A 224 -7.06 12.40 -3.49
C LEU A 224 -6.35 11.56 -2.42
N SER A 225 -5.04 11.79 -2.22
CA SER A 225 -4.28 11.04 -1.21
C SER A 225 -4.83 11.23 0.20
N LEU A 226 -5.15 12.48 0.58
CA LEU A 226 -5.68 12.79 1.90
C LEU A 226 -7.10 12.23 2.09
N GLU A 227 -7.98 12.37 1.09
CA GLU A 227 -9.33 11.82 1.19
C GLU A 227 -9.33 10.29 1.25
N THR A 228 -8.44 9.61 0.52
CA THR A 228 -8.23 8.16 0.66
C THR A 228 -7.86 7.81 2.09
N TYR A 229 -6.87 8.49 2.67
CA TYR A 229 -6.45 8.28 4.05
C TYR A 229 -7.60 8.50 5.05
N PHE A 230 -8.37 9.58 4.90
CA PHE A 230 -9.48 9.92 5.79
C PHE A 230 -10.60 8.88 5.76
N GLN A 231 -10.96 8.37 4.58
CA GLN A 231 -12.02 7.38 4.46
C GLN A 231 -11.57 5.99 4.93
N PHE A 232 -10.37 5.56 4.57
CA PHE A 232 -9.87 4.22 4.92
C PHE A 232 -9.76 4.02 6.44
N ASN A 233 -9.47 5.11 7.16
CA ASN A 233 -9.35 5.08 8.60
C ASN A 233 -10.58 5.66 9.33
N SER A 234 -11.66 5.93 8.59
CA SER A 234 -12.94 6.41 9.15
C SER A 234 -12.80 7.65 10.06
N LEU A 235 -11.91 8.59 9.70
CA LEU A 235 -11.68 9.79 10.50
C LEU A 235 -12.94 10.65 10.57
N THR A 236 -13.28 11.11 11.77
CA THR A 236 -14.35 12.08 12.00
C THR A 236 -14.02 13.44 11.40
N VAL A 237 -15.00 14.33 11.29
CA VAL A 237 -14.80 15.69 10.78
C VAL A 237 -13.75 16.44 11.60
N GLU A 238 -13.77 16.28 12.92
CA GLU A 238 -12.83 16.92 13.85
C GLU A 238 -11.41 16.35 13.67
N GLN A 239 -11.28 15.04 13.47
CA GLN A 239 -9.99 14.40 13.23
C GLN A 239 -9.39 14.82 11.88
N ARG A 240 -10.23 14.91 10.83
CA ARG A 240 -9.82 15.42 9.51
C ARG A 240 -9.34 16.88 9.62
N ASP A 241 -10.11 17.72 10.32
CA ASP A 241 -9.75 19.13 10.52
C ASP A 241 -8.44 19.28 11.29
N TYR A 242 -8.27 18.50 12.36
CA TYR A 242 -7.04 18.44 13.14
C TYR A 242 -5.85 18.02 12.27
N PHE A 243 -5.98 16.94 11.50
CA PHE A 243 -4.93 16.45 10.62
C PHE A 243 -4.53 17.51 9.58
N LEU A 244 -5.51 18.13 8.91
CA LEU A 244 -5.28 19.19 7.93
C LEU A 244 -4.64 20.43 8.56
N THR A 245 -4.98 20.75 9.82
CA THR A 245 -4.34 21.82 10.59
C THR A 245 -2.86 21.54 10.79
N GLN A 246 -2.49 20.33 11.24
CA GLN A 246 -1.08 19.96 11.40
C GLN A 246 -0.36 19.96 10.05
N TYR A 247 -0.94 19.31 9.05
CA TYR A 247 -0.37 19.20 7.70
C TYR A 247 -0.12 20.57 7.03
N CYS A 248 -1.07 21.51 7.11
CA CYS A 248 -0.96 22.82 6.46
C CYS A 248 -0.20 23.85 7.30
N TYR A 249 -0.58 24.02 8.57
CA TYR A 249 -0.12 25.15 9.39
C TYR A 249 1.13 24.80 10.20
N THR A 250 1.23 23.58 10.72
CA THR A 250 2.43 23.15 11.47
C THR A 250 3.57 22.77 10.52
N TYR A 251 3.28 21.99 9.46
CA TYR A 251 4.30 21.44 8.57
C TYR A 251 4.38 22.11 7.19
N GLY A 252 3.54 23.09 6.91
CA GLY A 252 3.66 23.93 5.71
C GLY A 252 3.49 23.20 4.37
N ALA A 253 2.86 22.02 4.34
CA ALA A 253 2.78 21.20 3.13
C ALA A 253 1.87 21.78 2.04
N TYR A 254 0.90 22.60 2.46
CA TYR A 254 0.03 23.37 1.59
C TYR A 254 -0.44 24.64 2.30
N LYS A 255 -0.55 25.76 1.57
CA LYS A 255 -0.78 27.08 2.16
C LYS A 255 -2.21 27.31 2.65
N ASP A 256 -3.19 26.76 1.94
CA ASP A 256 -4.61 27.07 2.16
C ASP A 256 -5.36 25.80 2.62
N LYS A 257 -5.51 25.67 3.95
CA LYS A 257 -6.18 24.53 4.58
C LYS A 257 -7.63 24.38 4.09
N PHE A 258 -8.38 25.49 4.01
CA PHE A 258 -9.80 25.45 3.69
C PHE A 258 -10.02 25.02 2.24
N ARG A 259 -9.26 25.59 1.31
CA ARG A 259 -9.29 25.15 -0.10
C ARG A 259 -8.88 23.68 -0.24
N LEU A 260 -7.91 23.22 0.53
CA LEU A 260 -7.51 21.80 0.51
C LEU A 260 -8.63 20.90 1.06
N ALA A 261 -9.29 21.29 2.14
CA ALA A 261 -10.41 20.56 2.72
C ALA A 261 -11.57 20.42 1.72
N GLU A 262 -11.97 21.51 1.07
CA GLU A 262 -12.98 21.49 -0.01
C GLU A 262 -12.55 20.59 -1.17
N HIS A 263 -11.26 20.64 -1.53
CA HIS A 263 -10.71 19.84 -2.62
C HIS A 263 -10.69 18.33 -2.29
N CYS A 264 -10.43 17.94 -1.03
CA CYS A 264 -10.60 16.55 -0.58
C CYS A 264 -12.05 16.08 -0.78
N LEU A 265 -13.05 16.90 -0.45
CA LEU A 265 -14.46 16.56 -0.64
C LEU A 265 -14.83 16.34 -2.12
N GLN A 266 -14.18 17.05 -3.06
CA GLN A 266 -14.38 16.81 -4.50
C GLN A 266 -13.89 15.42 -4.94
N TRP A 267 -12.91 14.85 -4.22
CA TRP A 267 -12.42 13.49 -4.46
C TRP A 267 -13.23 12.40 -3.76
N GLU A 268 -14.11 12.75 -2.81
CA GLU A 268 -14.88 11.79 -2.01
C GLU A 268 -15.62 10.74 -2.86
N PRO A 269 -16.35 11.09 -3.95
CA PRO A 269 -17.04 10.09 -4.77
C PRO A 269 -16.07 9.16 -5.51
N TRP A 270 -14.89 9.64 -5.88
CA TRP A 270 -13.87 8.85 -6.57
C TRP A 270 -13.23 7.83 -5.63
N VAL A 271 -12.89 8.25 -4.40
CA VAL A 271 -12.38 7.36 -3.36
C VAL A 271 -13.41 6.27 -3.07
N LYS A 272 -14.67 6.64 -2.79
CA LYS A 272 -15.76 5.67 -2.54
C LYS A 272 -15.92 4.66 -3.68
N TYR A 273 -15.83 5.12 -4.93
CA TYR A 273 -15.98 4.23 -6.07
C TYR A 273 -14.79 3.27 -6.23
N MET A 274 -13.56 3.75 -6.01
CA MET A 274 -12.36 2.91 -6.00
C MET A 274 -12.45 1.84 -4.91
N THR A 275 -12.84 2.21 -3.69
CA THR A 275 -13.02 1.28 -2.58
C THR A 275 -14.08 0.23 -2.90
N LEU A 276 -15.21 0.65 -3.47
CA LEU A 276 -16.27 -0.28 -3.88
C LEU A 276 -15.75 -1.30 -4.90
N MET A 277 -15.07 -0.83 -5.96
CA MET A 277 -14.51 -1.74 -6.95
C MET A 277 -13.48 -2.69 -6.36
N TRP A 278 -12.64 -2.22 -5.42
CA TRP A 278 -11.68 -3.08 -4.75
C TRP A 278 -12.37 -4.22 -4.00
N TYR A 279 -13.41 -3.93 -3.20
CA TYR A 279 -14.19 -4.97 -2.52
C TYR A 279 -14.86 -5.95 -3.49
N GLU A 280 -15.40 -5.46 -4.61
CA GLU A 280 -16.04 -6.28 -5.64
C GLU A 280 -15.05 -7.25 -6.31
N VAL A 281 -13.84 -6.78 -6.61
CA VAL A 281 -12.78 -7.61 -7.19
C VAL A 281 -12.25 -8.62 -6.16
N GLN A 282 -12.05 -8.20 -4.90
CA GLN A 282 -11.63 -9.12 -3.83
C GLN A 282 -12.66 -10.21 -3.59
N TRP A 283 -13.95 -9.87 -3.57
CA TRP A 283 -15.01 -10.86 -3.47
C TRP A 283 -14.99 -11.83 -4.65
N SER A 284 -14.83 -11.33 -5.89
CA SER A 284 -14.75 -12.19 -7.07
C SER A 284 -13.61 -13.22 -6.96
N GLN A 285 -12.46 -12.83 -6.41
CA GLN A 285 -11.28 -13.69 -6.27
C GLN A 285 -11.36 -14.66 -5.08
N ARG A 286 -11.83 -14.18 -3.92
CA ARG A 286 -11.74 -14.91 -2.64
C ARG A 286 -13.05 -15.51 -2.16
N GLN A 287 -14.18 -15.01 -2.65
CA GLN A 287 -15.53 -15.44 -2.28
C GLN A 287 -15.84 -15.36 -0.77
N GLU A 288 -15.17 -14.47 -0.05
CA GLU A 288 -15.39 -14.25 1.39
C GLU A 288 -16.54 -13.26 1.63
N ALA A 289 -17.46 -13.60 2.54
CA ALA A 289 -18.65 -12.80 2.82
C ALA A 289 -18.34 -11.40 3.36
N GLN A 290 -17.20 -11.21 4.02
CA GLN A 290 -16.77 -9.93 4.57
C GLN A 290 -16.74 -8.83 3.49
N PHE A 291 -16.21 -9.14 2.29
CA PHE A 291 -16.16 -8.17 1.19
C PHE A 291 -17.55 -7.74 0.70
N LEU A 292 -18.56 -8.61 0.80
CA LEU A 292 -19.94 -8.24 0.48
C LEU A 292 -20.49 -7.27 1.52
N ASN A 293 -20.26 -7.57 2.81
CA ASN A 293 -20.70 -6.73 3.92
C ASN A 293 -20.07 -5.33 3.83
N ASP A 294 -18.75 -5.27 3.62
CA ASP A 294 -18.01 -4.00 3.55
C ASP A 294 -18.37 -3.18 2.29
N SER A 295 -18.71 -3.85 1.19
CA SER A 295 -19.18 -3.17 -0.03
C SER A 295 -20.60 -2.61 0.08
N SER A 296 -21.43 -3.13 0.98
CA SER A 296 -22.88 -2.82 1.01
C SER A 296 -23.18 -1.32 1.19
N PRO A 297 -22.58 -0.60 2.16
CA PRO A 297 -22.86 0.82 2.33
C PRO A 297 -22.44 1.66 1.11
N LEU A 298 -21.36 1.25 0.42
CA LEU A 298 -20.91 1.92 -0.79
C LEU A 298 -21.85 1.64 -1.97
N ARG A 299 -22.43 0.45 -2.04
CA ARG A 299 -23.48 0.15 -3.03
C ARG A 299 -24.71 1.00 -2.80
N ASP A 300 -25.17 1.12 -1.56
CA ASP A 300 -26.30 1.97 -1.20
C ASP A 300 -26.02 3.44 -1.58
N TYR A 301 -24.81 3.94 -1.33
CA TYR A 301 -24.39 5.29 -1.72
C TYR A 301 -24.52 5.54 -3.23
N PHE A 302 -24.21 4.56 -4.08
CA PHE A 302 -24.42 4.63 -5.54
C PHE A 302 -25.81 4.11 -5.98
N GLY A 303 -26.62 3.65 -5.02
CA GLY A 303 -27.94 3.01 -5.13
C GLY A 303 -27.99 1.70 -5.92
N LEU A 304 -26.92 0.92 -5.85
CA LEU A 304 -26.66 -0.33 -6.59
C LEU A 304 -27.25 -1.58 -5.93
#